data_AF-A0A2A4RLS2-F1
#
_entry.id   AF-A0A2A4RLS2-F1
#
_cell.length_a   1.000
_cell.length_b   1.000
_cell.length_c   1.000
_cell.angle_alpha   90.00
_cell.angle_beta   90.00
_cell.angle_gamma   90.00
#
_symmetry.space_group_name_H-M   'P 1'
#
loop_
_entity.id
_entity.type
_entity.pdbx_description
1 polymer ?
#
loop_
_entity_poly.entity_id
_entity_poly.type
_entity_poly.pdbx_seq_one_letter_code
_entity_poly.pdbx_strand_id
1 'polypeptide(L)'
;MMTVFDKLKDDRGNPSKICSPRKASIESGYAKEFIANRDETGRFWSTFLFTGFFFASFMHIWFWFSINSGSTPFFTPLSLSIFAFSFLFYGGAMGAVIKLYGWRSSTHARQALLRAGLCAGCGYSICELQPEADGCTVCPECGGAWRLKP
;
A
#
# COMPACT_ATOMS: atom_id res chain seq x y z
N MET A 1 -12.39 -3.35 -11.63
CA MET A 1 -11.85 -3.67 -10.28
C MET A 1 -11.70 -2.36 -9.53
N MET A 2 -12.78 -1.88 -8.89
CA MET A 2 -12.76 -0.72 -8.00
C MET A 2 -11.91 -1.11 -6.79
N THR A 3 -10.72 -0.53 -6.70
CA THR A 3 -9.78 -0.82 -5.63
C THR A 3 -10.31 -0.21 -4.33
N VAL A 4 -10.04 -0.85 -3.19
CA VAL A 4 -10.49 -0.50 -1.83
C VAL A 4 -10.13 0.94 -1.37
N PHE A 5 -9.55 1.78 -2.24
CA PHE A 5 -9.27 3.20 -2.04
C PHE A 5 -10.51 4.11 -2.12
N ASP A 6 -11.72 3.55 -2.12
CA ASP A 6 -12.84 4.10 -2.89
C ASP A 6 -13.64 5.24 -2.25
N LYS A 7 -13.32 5.73 -1.05
CA LYS A 7 -14.01 6.91 -0.48
C LYS A 7 -13.10 7.74 0.42
N LEU A 8 -11.98 8.24 -0.10
CA LEU A 8 -11.35 9.38 0.57
C LEU A 8 -12.30 10.56 0.43
N LYS A 9 -12.67 11.18 1.55
CA LYS A 9 -13.37 12.46 1.53
C LYS A 9 -12.35 13.57 1.77
N ASP A 10 -12.53 14.67 1.06
CA ASP A 10 -11.83 15.91 1.37
C ASP A 10 -12.32 16.46 2.73
N ASP A 11 -11.70 17.54 3.21
CA ASP A 11 -12.05 18.10 4.53
C ASP A 11 -13.41 18.81 4.55
N ARG A 12 -14.03 19.00 3.38
CA ARG A 12 -15.41 19.48 3.23
C ARG A 12 -16.41 18.34 3.07
N GLY A 13 -15.94 17.08 3.09
CA GLY A 13 -16.78 15.89 2.98
C GLY A 13 -17.08 15.46 1.54
N ASN A 14 -16.55 16.14 0.53
CA ASN A 14 -16.72 15.76 -0.87
C ASN A 14 -15.90 14.51 -1.18
N PRO A 15 -16.42 13.58 -2.00
CA PRO A 15 -15.65 12.42 -2.42
C PRO A 15 -14.47 12.84 -3.29
N SER A 16 -13.29 12.31 -3.00
CA SER A 16 -12.06 12.55 -3.75
C SER A 16 -11.32 11.23 -4.01
N LYS A 17 -10.68 11.14 -5.18
CA LYS A 17 -9.83 9.99 -5.53
C LYS A 17 -8.43 10.27 -5.01
N ILE A 18 -7.76 9.26 -4.46
CA ILE A 18 -6.39 9.46 -3.97
C ILE A 18 -5.36 9.38 -5.11
N CYS A 19 -4.42 10.33 -5.13
CA CYS A 19 -3.32 10.32 -6.08
C CYS A 19 -2.35 9.18 -5.75
N SER A 20 -1.91 8.39 -6.74
CA SER A 20 -0.91 7.34 -6.52
C SER A 20 0.48 7.95 -6.25
N PRO A 21 1.39 7.27 -5.53
CA PRO A 21 2.72 7.83 -5.23
C PRO A 21 3.52 8.13 -6.49
N ARG A 22 3.38 7.27 -7.52
CA ARG A 22 4.04 7.44 -8.81
C ARG A 22 3.53 8.69 -9.52
N LYS A 23 2.21 8.89 -9.56
CA LYS A 23 1.62 10.09 -10.18
C LYS A 23 2.05 11.34 -9.41
N ALA A 24 1.94 11.34 -8.09
CA ALA A 24 2.38 12.47 -7.27
C ALA A 24 3.85 12.84 -7.50
N SER A 25 4.74 11.85 -7.60
CA SER A 25 6.17 12.09 -7.90
C SER A 25 6.40 12.69 -9.30
N ILE A 26 5.66 12.22 -10.31
CA ILE A 26 5.75 12.76 -11.68
C ILE A 26 5.24 14.21 -11.74
N GLU A 27 4.08 14.49 -11.15
CA GLU A 27 3.43 15.81 -11.24
C GLU A 27 4.15 16.88 -10.40
N SER A 28 4.68 16.50 -9.24
CA SER A 28 5.33 17.45 -8.33
C SER A 28 6.83 17.60 -8.55
N GLY A 29 7.47 16.65 -9.26
CA GLY A 29 8.92 16.58 -9.36
C GLY A 29 9.65 16.11 -8.09
N TYR A 30 8.93 15.84 -6.99
CA TYR A 30 9.54 15.30 -5.78
C TYR A 30 9.94 13.83 -5.97
N ALA A 31 11.11 13.48 -5.41
CA ALA A 31 11.57 12.11 -5.31
C ALA A 31 10.55 11.25 -4.55
N LYS A 32 10.29 10.03 -5.03
CA LYS A 32 9.31 9.12 -4.44
C LYS A 32 9.62 8.83 -2.96
N GLU A 33 10.89 8.80 -2.59
CA GLU A 33 11.35 8.54 -1.21
C GLU A 33 10.93 9.64 -0.24
N PHE A 34 10.76 10.88 -0.71
CA PHE A 34 10.31 12.00 0.12
C PHE A 34 8.80 11.91 0.42
N ILE A 35 8.03 11.44 -0.57
CA ILE A 35 6.57 11.29 -0.46
C ILE A 35 6.20 10.03 0.33
N ALA A 36 6.95 8.93 0.18
CA ALA A 36 6.66 7.66 0.84
C ALA A 36 7.91 7.15 1.58
N ASN A 37 7.95 7.39 2.89
CA ASN A 37 9.09 7.01 3.72
C ASN A 37 9.35 5.49 3.65
N ARG A 38 10.60 5.13 3.36
CA ARG A 38 11.08 3.76 3.17
C ARG A 38 10.92 2.90 4.43
N ASP A 39 11.02 3.50 5.62
CA ASP A 39 11.01 2.77 6.89
C ASP A 39 9.64 2.17 7.22
N GLU A 40 8.56 2.89 6.92
CA GLU A 40 7.19 2.40 7.12
C GLU A 40 6.86 1.26 6.15
N THR A 41 7.42 1.32 4.94
CA THR A 41 7.34 0.24 3.95
C THR A 41 8.11 -0.99 4.43
N GLY A 42 9.29 -0.80 5.02
CA GLY A 42 10.12 -1.88 5.56
C GLY A 42 9.42 -2.68 6.67
N ARG A 43 8.77 -2.00 7.61
CA ARG A 43 8.03 -2.67 8.70
C ARG A 43 6.88 -3.54 8.18
N PHE A 44 6.12 -3.05 7.19
CA PHE A 44 5.05 -3.84 6.57
C PHE A 44 5.58 -5.12 5.92
N TRP A 45 6.64 -5.01 5.10
CA TRP A 45 7.27 -6.17 4.46
C TRP A 45 7.81 -7.16 5.47
N SER A 46 8.44 -6.67 6.54
CA SER A 46 8.90 -7.53 7.63
C SER A 46 7.74 -8.33 8.22
N THR A 47 6.63 -7.67 8.57
CA THR A 47 5.46 -8.36 9.14
C THR A 47 4.83 -9.35 8.15
N PHE A 48 4.64 -8.96 6.89
CA PHE A 48 4.04 -9.83 5.87
C PHE A 48 4.90 -11.08 5.61
N LEU A 49 6.22 -10.91 5.46
CA LEU A 49 7.15 -12.03 5.28
C LEU A 49 7.19 -12.93 6.51
N PHE A 50 7.18 -12.38 7.73
CA PHE A 50 7.12 -13.16 8.96
C PHE A 50 5.82 -14.00 9.04
N THR A 51 4.65 -13.40 8.81
CA THR A 51 3.37 -14.13 8.84
C THR A 51 3.31 -15.20 7.76
N GLY A 52 3.79 -14.90 6.56
CA GLY A 52 3.89 -15.86 5.47
C GLY A 52 4.80 -17.05 5.81
N PHE A 53 5.95 -16.76 6.43
CA PHE A 53 6.87 -17.79 6.92
C PHE A 53 6.19 -18.71 7.95
N PHE A 54 5.53 -18.15 8.97
CA PHE A 54 4.82 -18.96 9.98
C PHE A 54 3.71 -19.83 9.39
N PHE A 55 2.94 -19.29 8.44
CA PHE A 55 1.90 -20.07 7.77
C PHE A 55 2.49 -21.23 6.97
N ALA A 56 3.55 -20.98 6.20
CA ALA A 56 4.25 -22.02 5.44
C ALA A 56 4.85 -23.07 6.38
N SER A 57 5.47 -22.66 7.49
CA SER A 57 6.00 -23.58 8.50
C SER A 57 4.89 -24.42 9.14
N PHE A 58 3.75 -23.82 9.49
CA PHE A 58 2.61 -24.54 10.04
C PHE A 58 2.06 -25.57 9.05
N MET A 59 1.89 -25.18 7.78
CA MET A 59 1.45 -26.11 6.73
C MET A 59 2.43 -27.26 6.52
N HIS A 60 3.73 -26.97 6.64
CA HIS A 60 4.77 -28.00 6.58
C HIS A 60 4.72 -28.97 7.77
N ILE A 61 4.49 -28.47 8.99
CA ILE A 61 4.34 -29.31 10.19
C ILE A 61 3.09 -30.18 10.08
N TRP A 62 1.96 -29.59 9.68
CA TRP A 62 0.70 -30.31 9.46
C TRP A 62 0.86 -31.39 8.39
N PHE A 63 1.52 -31.06 7.28
CA PHE A 63 1.84 -31.99 6.20
C PHE A 63 2.72 -33.15 6.68
N TRP A 64 3.77 -32.87 7.46
CA TRP A 64 4.61 -33.89 8.07
C TRP A 64 3.77 -34.82 8.96
N PHE A 65 2.84 -34.28 9.74
CA PHE A 65 1.96 -35.08 10.59
C PHE A 65 1.02 -35.98 9.76
N SER A 66 0.42 -35.45 8.69
CA SER A 66 -0.48 -36.20 7.80
C SER A 66 0.18 -37.39 7.09
N ILE A 67 1.46 -37.25 6.70
CA ILE A 67 2.25 -38.36 6.15
C ILE A 67 2.39 -39.47 7.19
N ASN A 68 2.76 -39.11 8.42
CA ASN A 68 3.03 -40.09 9.47
C ASN A 68 1.76 -40.75 10.03
N SER A 69 0.60 -40.10 9.93
CA SER A 69 -0.69 -40.66 10.35
C SER A 69 -1.34 -41.60 9.32
N GLY A 70 -0.63 -41.94 8.22
CA GLY A 70 -1.12 -42.86 7.19
C GLY A 70 -2.34 -42.34 6.41
N SER A 71 -2.59 -41.03 6.47
CA SER A 71 -3.87 -40.45 6.07
C SER A 71 -3.96 -40.06 4.58
N THR A 72 -2.88 -40.13 3.79
CA THR A 72 -2.94 -39.84 2.35
C THR A 72 -1.92 -40.64 1.52
N PRO A 73 -2.33 -41.29 0.40
CA PRO A 73 -1.41 -42.03 -0.47
C PRO A 73 -0.89 -41.26 -1.71
N PHE A 74 -1.13 -39.95 -1.85
CA PHE A 74 -0.82 -39.21 -3.08
C PHE A 74 -0.04 -37.89 -2.88
N PHE A 75 1.15 -37.94 -2.26
CA PHE A 75 2.05 -36.78 -2.22
C PHE A 75 3.50 -37.15 -2.54
N THR A 76 3.90 -36.84 -3.78
CA THR A 76 5.25 -37.07 -4.32
C THR A 76 6.19 -35.91 -3.98
N PRO A 77 7.53 -36.11 -3.96
CA PRO A 77 8.51 -35.04 -3.73
C PRO A 77 8.39 -33.84 -4.68
N LEU A 78 7.74 -34.03 -5.83
CA LEU A 78 7.38 -32.95 -6.75
C LEU A 78 6.44 -31.92 -6.13
N SER A 79 5.53 -32.35 -5.24
CA SER A 79 4.54 -31.47 -4.60
C SER A 79 5.18 -30.42 -3.69
N LEU A 80 6.16 -30.80 -2.87
CA LEU A 80 6.89 -29.90 -1.97
C LEU A 80 7.62 -28.79 -2.73
N SER A 81 8.29 -29.14 -3.83
CA SER A 81 8.99 -28.18 -4.69
C SER A 81 8.04 -27.17 -5.30
N ILE A 82 6.88 -27.63 -5.79
CA ILE A 82 5.86 -26.76 -6.38
C ILE A 82 5.28 -25.80 -5.33
N PHE A 83 5.05 -26.26 -4.10
CA PHE A 83 4.54 -25.41 -3.02
C PHE A 83 5.54 -24.32 -2.64
N ALA A 84 6.81 -24.67 -2.44
CA ALA A 84 7.86 -23.72 -2.11
C ALA A 84 8.00 -22.64 -3.20
N PHE A 85 8.03 -23.07 -4.46
CA PHE A 85 8.16 -22.15 -5.59
C PHE A 85 6.94 -21.22 -5.73
N SER A 86 5.73 -21.76 -5.57
CA SER A 86 4.49 -20.98 -5.66
C SER A 86 4.42 -19.91 -4.57
N PHE A 87 4.86 -20.24 -3.35
CA PHE A 87 4.87 -19.29 -2.24
C PHE A 87 5.87 -18.15 -2.46
N LEU A 88 7.10 -18.49 -2.88
CA LEU A 88 8.14 -17.50 -3.17
C LEU A 88 7.74 -16.59 -4.33
N PHE A 89 7.18 -17.16 -5.39
CA PHE A 89 6.74 -16.41 -6.56
C PHE A 89 5.55 -15.50 -6.24
N TYR A 90 4.51 -16.04 -5.59
CA TYR A 90 3.33 -15.25 -5.22
C TYR A 90 3.67 -14.15 -4.22
N GLY A 91 4.44 -14.48 -3.17
CA GLY A 91 4.91 -13.52 -2.17
C GLY A 91 5.80 -12.44 -2.77
N GLY A 92 6.72 -12.80 -3.67
CA GLY A 92 7.58 -11.85 -4.38
C GLY A 92 6.85 -10.96 -5.38
N ALA A 93 5.85 -11.50 -6.10
CA ALA A 93 5.06 -10.74 -7.05
C ALA A 93 4.12 -9.74 -6.35
N MET A 94 3.37 -10.18 -5.33
CA MET A 94 2.57 -9.28 -4.50
C MET A 94 3.46 -8.27 -3.77
N GLY A 95 4.62 -8.74 -3.31
CA GLY A 95 5.87 -8.01 -3.10
C GLY A 95 6.03 -6.73 -3.89
N ALA A 96 6.38 -6.95 -5.16
CA ALA A 96 6.66 -5.90 -6.10
C ALA A 96 5.44 -5.01 -6.36
N VAL A 97 4.24 -5.59 -6.53
CA VAL A 97 3.03 -4.84 -6.86
C VAL A 97 2.67 -3.86 -5.75
N ILE A 98 2.64 -4.28 -4.49
CA ILE A 98 2.28 -3.41 -3.37
C ILE A 98 3.36 -2.33 -3.17
N LYS A 99 4.65 -2.66 -3.32
CA LYS A 99 5.75 -1.68 -3.22
C LYS A 99 5.69 -0.61 -4.32
N LEU A 100 5.29 -1.00 -5.53
CA LEU A 100 5.27 -0.11 -6.66
C LEU A 100 4.02 0.77 -6.68
N TYR A 101 2.87 0.21 -6.30
CA TYR A 101 1.56 0.82 -6.55
C TYR A 101 0.72 1.09 -5.30
N GLY A 102 1.05 0.50 -4.15
CA GLY A 102 0.19 0.49 -2.98
C GLY A 102 0.47 1.62 -2.01
N TRP A 103 -0.50 2.50 -1.83
CA TRP A 103 -0.69 3.13 -0.53
C TRP A 103 -1.25 2.10 0.45
N ARG A 104 -0.69 2.00 1.65
CA ARG A 104 -1.19 1.07 2.68
C ARG A 104 -2.61 1.41 3.13
N SER A 105 -2.95 2.68 3.16
CA SER A 105 -4.26 3.22 3.53
C SER A 105 -4.46 4.57 2.85
N SER A 106 -5.70 4.90 2.52
CA SER A 106 -6.06 6.21 1.97
C SER A 106 -5.77 7.35 2.97
N THR A 107 -5.96 7.11 4.27
CA THR A 107 -5.62 8.09 5.31
C THR A 107 -4.12 8.35 5.37
N HIS A 108 -3.30 7.30 5.26
CA HIS A 108 -1.85 7.40 5.30
C HIS A 108 -1.31 8.18 4.10
N ALA A 109 -1.79 7.82 2.91
CA ALA A 109 -1.48 8.49 1.67
C ALA A 109 -1.85 9.97 1.69
N ARG A 110 -3.05 10.28 2.16
CA ARG A 110 -3.50 11.67 2.35
C ARG A 110 -2.53 12.43 3.25
N GLN A 111 -2.19 11.88 4.42
CA GLN A 111 -1.28 12.55 5.34
C GLN A 111 0.12 12.73 4.76
N ALA A 112 0.65 11.73 4.05
CA ALA A 112 1.97 11.80 3.44
C ALA A 112 2.03 12.88 2.34
N LEU A 113 1.01 12.94 1.48
CA LEU A 113 0.90 13.95 0.43
C LEU A 113 0.74 15.36 1.04
N LEU A 114 -0.14 15.53 2.03
CA LEU A 114 -0.35 16.83 2.67
C LEU A 114 0.88 17.31 3.47
N ARG A 115 1.66 16.40 4.08
CA ARG A 115 2.94 16.74 4.73
C ARG A 115 4.00 17.22 3.73
N ALA A 116 3.98 16.68 2.50
CA ALA A 116 4.78 17.19 1.39
C ALA A 116 4.14 18.43 0.73
N GLY A 117 3.01 18.92 1.26
CA GLY A 117 2.19 20.00 0.73
C GLY A 117 1.72 19.78 -0.71
N LEU A 118 1.43 18.52 -1.04
CA LEU A 118 0.80 18.09 -2.28
C LEU A 118 -0.68 17.80 -2.04
N CYS A 119 -1.51 18.09 -3.04
CA CYS A 119 -2.91 17.72 -3.05
C CYS A 119 -3.06 16.20 -2.99
N ALA A 120 -3.77 15.69 -1.99
CA ALA A 120 -4.03 14.26 -1.86
C ALA A 120 -4.83 13.67 -3.04
N GLY A 121 -5.55 14.52 -3.77
CA GLY A 121 -6.41 14.16 -4.89
C GLY A 121 -5.67 13.95 -6.21
N CYS A 122 -4.90 14.96 -6.63
CA CYS A 122 -4.23 14.98 -7.93
C CYS A 122 -2.70 14.97 -7.87
N GLY A 123 -2.09 15.28 -6.71
CA GLY A 123 -0.64 15.39 -6.54
C GLY A 123 -0.07 16.79 -6.85
N TYR A 124 -0.88 17.76 -7.24
CA TYR A 124 -0.46 19.14 -7.50
C TYR A 124 0.06 19.83 -6.22
N SER A 125 1.08 20.69 -6.35
CA SER A 125 1.60 21.45 -5.21
C SER A 125 0.58 22.46 -4.70
N ILE A 126 0.25 22.38 -3.41
CA ILE A 126 -0.67 23.31 -2.75
C ILE A 126 0.01 24.08 -1.60
N CYS A 127 1.32 23.95 -1.43
CA CYS A 127 2.09 24.64 -0.39
C CYS A 127 1.95 26.16 -0.43
N GLU A 128 1.89 26.74 -1.63
CA GLU A 128 1.93 28.19 -1.85
C GLU A 128 0.54 28.83 -1.90
N LEU A 129 -0.51 28.02 -1.81
CA LEU A 129 -1.88 28.49 -1.89
C LEU A 129 -2.36 28.94 -0.52
N GLN A 130 -2.97 30.12 -0.48
CA GLN A 130 -3.59 30.65 0.73
C GLN A 130 -4.83 29.81 1.11
N PRO A 131 -4.98 29.40 2.38
CA PRO A 131 -6.19 28.72 2.82
C PRO A 131 -7.41 29.65 2.78
N GLU A 132 -8.58 29.10 2.48
CA GLU A 132 -9.85 29.82 2.54
C GLU A 132 -10.29 30.06 3.99
N ALA A 133 -11.39 30.80 4.19
CA ALA A 133 -11.89 31.20 5.51
C ALA A 133 -12.24 30.02 6.45
N ASP A 134 -12.44 28.81 5.92
CA ASP A 134 -12.68 27.58 6.68
C ASP A 134 -11.38 26.85 7.11
N GLY A 135 -10.21 27.40 6.74
CA GLY A 135 -8.89 26.85 7.00
C GLY A 135 -8.50 25.72 6.04
N CYS A 136 -9.23 25.51 4.95
CA CYS A 136 -8.88 24.54 3.91
C CYS A 136 -8.19 25.23 2.74
N THR A 137 -7.13 24.62 2.23
CA THR A 137 -6.51 25.00 0.95
C THR A 137 -7.20 24.22 -0.17
N VAL A 138 -7.79 24.94 -1.12
CA VAL A 138 -8.49 24.35 -2.27
C VAL A 138 -7.51 24.15 -3.42
N CYS A 139 -7.43 22.92 -3.92
CA CYS A 139 -6.60 22.60 -5.07
C CYS A 139 -7.23 23.16 -6.36
N PRO A 140 -6.52 23.98 -7.16
CA PRO A 140 -7.06 24.55 -8.39
C PRO A 140 -7.33 23.49 -9.46
N GLU A 141 -6.53 22.41 -9.48
CA GLU A 141 -6.63 21.35 -10.51
C GLU A 141 -7.85 20.44 -10.35
N CYS A 142 -8.17 20.03 -9.11
CA CYS A 142 -9.21 19.03 -8.87
C CYS A 142 -10.35 19.51 -7.97
N GLY A 143 -10.28 20.74 -7.45
CA GLY A 143 -11.25 21.31 -6.52
C GLY A 143 -11.26 20.70 -5.12
N GLY A 144 -10.32 19.80 -4.80
CA GLY A 144 -10.27 19.14 -3.49
C GLY A 144 -9.83 20.11 -2.39
N ALA A 145 -10.54 20.11 -1.27
CA ALA A 145 -10.25 20.98 -0.13
C ALA A 145 -9.51 20.24 1.00
N TRP A 146 -8.32 20.71 1.37
CA TRP A 146 -7.47 20.02 2.36
C TRP A 146 -6.96 20.97 3.44
N ARG A 147 -6.99 20.52 4.69
CA ARG A 147 -6.32 21.20 5.81
C ARG A 147 -4.86 20.79 5.85
N LEU A 148 -3.97 21.72 5.53
CA LEU A 148 -2.54 21.60 5.77
C LEU A 148 -2.32 21.79 7.28
N LYS A 149 -2.45 20.72 8.07
CA LYS A 149 -2.03 20.78 9.46
C LYS A 149 -0.51 21.01 9.51
N PRO A 150 -0.02 21.92 10.35
CA PRO A 150 1.41 21.96 10.69
C PRO A 150 1.83 20.69 11.45
#